data_AF-A0A9E0LNT0-F1
#
_entry.id   AF-A0A9E0LNT0-F1
#
_cell.length_a   1.000
_cell.length_b   1.000
_cell.length_c   1.000
_cell.angle_alpha   90.00
_cell.angle_beta   90.00
_cell.angle_gamma   90.00
#
_symmetry.space_group_name_H-M   'P 1'
#
loop_
_entity.id
_entity.type
_entity.pdbx_description
1 polymer ?
#
loop_
_entity_poly.entity_id
_entity_poly.type
_entity_poly.pdbx_seq_one_letter_code
_entity_poly.pdbx_strand_id
1 'polypeptide(L)'
;MGFGWKPYVSVAKRRAQAVGKMNTLKKKGLDIQPIEIAGRKIAHTFWGQSWCSHLEAFSDYANRLPRGRTYVRNGSVCHLLISSGEIKAIVSGSELYDVKIKIDMLPPSKWSSVKERCSGQIGSLLELLQGRLSNSVMAVVTHRIDGLFPAPSEIRLDCSCPDWATMCKHVAAVLYGVGARLDERPELLFLLRGVDHEELISADAAAALTSTDSAKQQGRRRIATSELEDLFGIEIQEEAEVSGLKGKPKTTATKPAIQSAPKIVTKSKPAVASSPDRPPTAKAVRDLRASLELTPANLAALVGVTAATVNNWEKKRGPLNLQPRTMKSLAAAMKLTKQQAHKQLQNQPEASSDYIAVVNPQKLKKTQNKGNAAMAKTSNLPKIADPNIQTILAQFLDESAVSLKGSAAKREDAIDWFTDCLNNYGHQGLSPEETALFDRYYDLEGDSHKEFCQVFGPDKIIGSVSEFVGYYLIRKVMGSPTSLGVAA
;
A
#
# COMPACT_ATOMS: atom_id res chain seq x y z
N MET A 1 -14.86 -43.17 20.19
CA MET A 1 -13.98 -42.19 19.51
C MET A 1 -14.23 -40.84 20.17
N GLY A 2 -13.24 -40.27 20.85
CA GLY A 2 -13.43 -39.05 21.62
C GLY A 2 -13.80 -37.86 20.73
N PHE A 3 -14.93 -37.21 21.02
CA PHE A 3 -15.27 -35.88 20.50
C PHE A 3 -14.42 -34.83 21.23
N GLY A 4 -13.09 -34.93 21.09
CA GLY A 4 -12.15 -33.94 21.61
C GLY A 4 -11.92 -32.84 20.59
N TRP A 5 -11.81 -31.61 21.05
CA TRP A 5 -11.40 -30.44 20.28
C TRP A 5 -10.14 -30.76 19.45
N LYS A 6 -10.17 -30.44 18.14
CA LYS A 6 -9.00 -30.69 17.29
C LYS A 6 -7.84 -29.80 17.76
N PRO A 7 -6.64 -30.37 17.98
CA PRO A 7 -5.49 -29.57 18.37
C PRO A 7 -5.24 -28.45 17.37
N TYR A 8 -4.91 -27.27 17.89
CA TYR A 8 -4.54 -26.13 17.05
C TYR A 8 -3.41 -26.52 16.07
N VAL A 9 -3.61 -26.18 14.80
CA VAL A 9 -2.63 -26.40 13.74
C VAL A 9 -1.89 -25.08 13.49
N SER A 10 -0.60 -25.04 13.82
CA SER A 10 0.26 -23.87 13.60
C SER A 10 0.29 -23.43 12.15
N VAL A 11 0.46 -22.13 11.94
CA VAL A 11 0.65 -21.53 10.60
C VAL A 11 1.79 -22.22 9.85
N ALA A 12 2.90 -22.52 10.55
CA ALA A 12 4.03 -23.28 10.00
C ALA A 12 3.62 -24.63 9.41
N LYS A 13 2.84 -25.41 10.18
CA LYS A 13 2.32 -26.71 9.76
C LYS A 13 1.34 -26.57 8.60
N ARG A 14 0.49 -25.54 8.59
CA ARG A 14 -0.42 -25.25 7.46
C ARG A 14 0.35 -24.91 6.18
N ARG A 15 1.38 -24.06 6.27
CA ARG A 15 2.28 -23.73 5.15
C ARG A 15 2.96 -24.98 4.61
N ALA A 16 3.53 -25.81 5.49
CA ALA A 16 4.18 -27.06 5.09
C ALA A 16 3.20 -28.04 4.39
N GLN A 17 1.97 -28.16 4.90
CA GLN A 17 0.92 -28.95 4.26
C GLN A 17 0.52 -28.40 2.89
N ALA A 18 0.36 -27.08 2.77
CA ALA A 18 0.07 -26.42 1.49
C ALA A 18 1.19 -26.67 0.48
N VAL A 19 2.45 -26.51 0.87
CA VAL A 19 3.63 -26.81 0.03
C VAL A 19 3.66 -28.27 -0.42
N GLY A 20 3.42 -29.22 0.49
CA GLY A 20 3.33 -30.64 0.13
C GLY A 20 2.24 -30.93 -0.89
N LYS A 21 1.05 -30.33 -0.72
CA LYS A 21 -0.06 -30.43 -1.67
C LYS A 21 0.28 -29.78 -3.02
N MET A 22 0.91 -28.60 -3.02
CA MET A 22 1.38 -27.92 -4.24
C MET A 22 2.39 -28.77 -5.02
N ASN A 23 3.37 -29.36 -4.33
CA ASN A 23 4.36 -30.25 -4.96
C ASN A 23 3.69 -31.48 -5.60
N THR A 24 2.64 -32.00 -4.97
CA THR A 24 1.84 -33.10 -5.53
C THR A 24 1.10 -32.67 -6.80
N LEU A 25 0.55 -31.45 -6.83
CA LEU A 25 -0.11 -30.90 -8.02
C LEU A 25 0.89 -30.59 -9.16
N LYS A 26 2.06 -30.04 -8.83
CA LYS A 26 3.15 -29.80 -9.80
C LYS A 26 3.61 -31.12 -10.46
N LYS A 27 3.72 -32.20 -9.68
CA LYS A 27 4.02 -33.55 -10.20
C LYS A 27 2.94 -34.10 -11.15
N LYS A 28 1.70 -33.62 -11.03
CA LYS A 28 0.60 -33.95 -11.96
C LYS A 28 0.59 -33.07 -13.23
N GLY A 29 1.57 -32.19 -13.40
CA GLY A 29 1.71 -31.32 -14.58
C GLY A 29 0.92 -30.02 -14.52
N LEU A 30 0.38 -29.63 -13.35
CA LEU A 30 -0.28 -28.33 -13.22
C LEU A 30 0.74 -27.21 -13.01
N ASP A 31 0.57 -26.10 -13.74
CA ASP A 31 1.30 -24.84 -13.50
C ASP A 31 0.71 -24.12 -12.27
N ILE A 32 1.32 -24.38 -11.11
CA ILE A 32 0.86 -23.84 -9.84
C ILE A 32 1.44 -22.44 -9.62
N GLN A 33 0.55 -21.45 -9.70
CA GLN A 33 0.78 -20.04 -9.34
C GLN A 33 0.29 -19.74 -7.90
N PRO A 34 1.12 -19.93 -6.86
CA PRO A 34 0.71 -19.70 -5.47
C PRO A 34 0.52 -18.20 -5.17
N ILE A 35 -0.04 -17.92 -3.98
CA ILE A 35 -0.01 -16.59 -3.37
C ILE A 35 0.90 -16.64 -2.14
N GLU A 36 1.96 -15.86 -2.16
CA GLU A 36 2.94 -15.75 -1.08
C GLU A 36 2.85 -14.36 -0.47
N ILE A 37 2.53 -14.31 0.83
CA ILE A 37 2.41 -13.04 1.56
C ILE A 37 3.48 -13.01 2.64
N ALA A 38 4.33 -11.99 2.59
CA ALA A 38 5.31 -11.69 3.62
C ALA A 38 4.71 -10.73 4.66
N GLY A 39 4.82 -11.10 5.93
CA GLY A 39 4.34 -10.29 7.06
C GLY A 39 2.81 -10.13 7.12
N ARG A 40 2.37 -9.05 7.79
CA ARG A 40 0.94 -8.86 8.15
C ARG A 40 0.08 -8.24 7.04
N LYS A 41 0.68 -7.48 6.13
CA LYS A 41 -0.08 -6.76 5.09
C LYS A 41 -0.30 -7.68 3.89
N ILE A 42 -1.55 -7.80 3.45
CA ILE A 42 -1.91 -8.62 2.28
C ILE A 42 -1.49 -7.93 0.99
N ALA A 43 -1.62 -6.60 0.95
CA ALA A 43 -1.28 -5.78 -0.20
C ALA A 43 -0.54 -4.50 0.20
N HIS A 44 0.41 -4.12 -0.63
CA HIS A 44 1.36 -3.02 -0.46
C HIS A 44 1.20 -1.94 -1.53
N THR A 45 0.81 -2.31 -2.76
CA THR A 45 0.62 -1.33 -3.83
C THR A 45 -0.78 -0.73 -3.79
N PHE A 46 -0.97 0.36 -4.54
CA PHE A 46 -2.28 0.97 -4.69
C PHE A 46 -3.33 -0.03 -5.18
N TRP A 47 -3.01 -0.86 -6.17
CA TRP A 47 -3.97 -1.76 -6.81
C TRP A 47 -4.48 -2.82 -5.85
N GLY A 48 -3.56 -3.53 -5.19
CA GLY A 48 -3.91 -4.53 -4.21
C GLY A 48 -4.66 -3.94 -3.01
N GLN A 49 -4.22 -2.78 -2.50
CA GLN A 49 -4.91 -2.10 -1.38
C GLN A 49 -6.31 -1.63 -1.75
N SER A 50 -6.48 -1.07 -2.95
CA SER A 50 -7.75 -0.57 -3.44
C SER A 50 -8.72 -1.73 -3.69
N TRP A 51 -8.23 -2.85 -4.24
CA TRP A 51 -9.02 -4.07 -4.40
C TRP A 51 -9.50 -4.61 -3.04
N CYS A 52 -8.60 -4.76 -2.07
CA CYS A 52 -8.97 -5.21 -0.73
C CYS A 52 -9.96 -4.24 -0.05
N SER A 53 -9.77 -2.93 -0.20
CA SER A 53 -10.67 -1.92 0.36
C SER A 53 -12.06 -1.94 -0.30
N HIS A 54 -12.10 -2.20 -1.61
CA HIS A 54 -13.32 -2.35 -2.38
C HIS A 54 -14.12 -3.56 -1.90
N LEU A 55 -13.45 -4.72 -1.77
CA LEU A 55 -14.04 -5.95 -1.23
C LEU A 55 -14.61 -5.76 0.19
N GLU A 56 -13.87 -5.06 1.04
CA GLU A 56 -14.24 -4.85 2.45
C GLU A 56 -15.43 -3.92 2.66
N ALA A 57 -15.75 -3.11 1.67
CA ALA A 57 -16.88 -2.23 1.70
C ALA A 57 -18.21 -2.93 1.38
N PHE A 58 -18.18 -4.18 0.94
CA PHE A 58 -19.36 -5.01 0.79
C PHE A 58 -19.82 -5.51 2.16
N SER A 59 -20.94 -4.98 2.65
CA SER A 59 -21.51 -5.32 3.97
C SER A 59 -21.74 -6.82 4.12
N ASP A 60 -22.18 -7.46 3.05
CA ASP A 60 -22.65 -8.86 3.06
C ASP A 60 -21.49 -9.85 3.22
N TYR A 61 -20.26 -9.40 2.95
CA TYR A 61 -19.07 -10.23 3.07
C TYR A 61 -18.35 -10.04 4.39
N ALA A 62 -18.70 -8.97 5.12
CA ALA A 62 -17.99 -8.51 6.29
C ALA A 62 -17.72 -9.68 7.26
N ASN A 63 -18.68 -10.58 7.46
CA ASN A 63 -18.55 -11.70 8.38
C ASN A 63 -17.69 -12.90 7.96
N ARG A 64 -17.26 -12.93 6.71
CA ARG A 64 -16.49 -14.05 6.15
C ARG A 64 -15.05 -13.64 5.82
N LEU A 65 -14.79 -12.34 5.72
CA LEU A 65 -13.49 -11.78 5.38
C LEU A 65 -12.37 -12.07 6.40
N PRO A 66 -12.56 -12.00 7.73
CA PRO A 66 -11.45 -12.21 8.68
C PRO A 66 -10.79 -13.59 8.54
N ARG A 67 -11.59 -14.66 8.44
CA ARG A 67 -11.08 -16.02 8.24
C ARG A 67 -10.37 -16.17 6.89
N GLY A 68 -10.89 -15.52 5.85
CA GLY A 68 -10.24 -15.44 4.55
C GLY A 68 -8.87 -14.79 4.61
N ARG A 69 -8.72 -13.69 5.37
CA ARG A 69 -7.41 -13.04 5.60
C ARG A 69 -6.41 -13.98 6.28
N THR A 70 -6.85 -14.75 7.26
CA THR A 70 -6.00 -15.75 7.92
C THR A 70 -5.52 -16.81 6.91
N TYR A 71 -6.40 -17.30 6.03
CA TYR A 71 -6.07 -18.32 5.04
C TYR A 71 -5.12 -17.82 3.94
N VAL A 72 -5.27 -16.59 3.47
CA VAL A 72 -4.33 -16.08 2.47
C VAL A 72 -2.94 -15.84 3.10
N ARG A 73 -2.87 -15.29 4.32
CA ARG A 73 -1.60 -15.01 5.03
C ARG A 73 -0.83 -16.27 5.44
N ASN A 74 -1.55 -17.34 5.78
CA ASN A 74 -0.91 -18.60 6.16
C ASN A 74 -0.53 -19.47 4.94
N GLY A 75 -0.61 -18.93 3.72
CA GLY A 75 -0.20 -19.64 2.50
C GLY A 75 -1.16 -20.77 2.09
N SER A 76 -2.41 -20.75 2.55
CA SER A 76 -3.41 -21.75 2.15
C SER A 76 -3.87 -21.59 0.70
N VAL A 77 -3.68 -20.44 0.05
CA VAL A 77 -4.03 -20.25 -1.37
C VAL A 77 -2.91 -20.83 -2.24
N CYS A 78 -3.01 -22.13 -2.53
CA CYS A 78 -2.01 -22.91 -3.24
C CYS A 78 -1.89 -22.54 -4.71
N HIS A 79 -3.00 -22.15 -5.34
CA HIS A 79 -3.05 -21.75 -6.74
C HIS A 79 -4.05 -20.61 -6.89
N LEU A 80 -3.71 -19.61 -7.69
CA LEU A 80 -4.61 -18.55 -8.11
C LEU A 80 -4.23 -18.17 -9.54
N LEU A 81 -5.16 -18.34 -10.47
CA LEU A 81 -5.04 -17.96 -11.87
C LEU A 81 -6.14 -16.96 -12.20
N ILE A 82 -5.75 -15.81 -12.75
CA ILE A 82 -6.67 -14.78 -13.23
C ILE A 82 -6.70 -14.87 -14.76
N SER A 83 -7.91 -15.01 -15.30
CA SER A 83 -8.20 -15.04 -16.73
C SER A 83 -9.38 -14.11 -17.04
N SER A 84 -9.68 -13.88 -18.32
CA SER A 84 -10.78 -13.00 -18.72
C SER A 84 -12.11 -13.47 -18.15
N GLY A 85 -12.72 -12.66 -17.28
CA GLY A 85 -13.98 -12.94 -16.62
C GLY A 85 -13.99 -14.07 -15.59
N GLU A 86 -12.84 -14.69 -15.28
CA GLU A 86 -12.79 -15.86 -14.40
C GLU A 86 -11.48 -15.94 -13.60
N ILE A 87 -11.62 -16.22 -12.30
CA ILE A 87 -10.54 -16.54 -11.38
C ILE A 87 -10.70 -18.01 -10.97
N LYS A 88 -9.66 -18.82 -11.18
CA LYS A 88 -9.58 -20.20 -10.71
C LYS A 88 -8.54 -20.30 -9.62
N ALA A 89 -8.88 -20.96 -8.53
CA ALA A 89 -7.97 -21.10 -7.42
C ALA A 89 -8.12 -22.45 -6.73
N ILE A 90 -7.06 -22.87 -6.07
CA ILE A 90 -7.03 -24.07 -5.22
C ILE A 90 -6.60 -23.64 -3.83
N VAL A 91 -7.42 -23.94 -2.83
CA VAL A 91 -7.18 -23.57 -1.43
C VAL A 91 -6.99 -24.81 -0.56
N SER A 92 -5.92 -24.85 0.22
CA SER A 92 -5.64 -25.89 1.20
C SER A 92 -6.39 -25.62 2.50
N GLY A 93 -7.29 -26.55 2.85
CA GLY A 93 -7.90 -26.69 4.17
C GLY A 93 -7.73 -28.12 4.69
N SER A 94 -8.81 -28.71 5.21
CA SER A 94 -8.89 -30.15 5.51
C SER A 94 -8.50 -31.01 4.30
N GLU A 95 -8.92 -30.60 3.11
CA GLU A 95 -8.51 -31.16 1.83
C GLU A 95 -8.08 -30.04 0.87
N LEU A 96 -8.10 -30.29 -0.43
CA LEU A 96 -7.95 -29.24 -1.45
C LEU A 96 -9.33 -28.84 -1.93
N TYR A 97 -9.63 -27.55 -1.90
CA TYR A 97 -10.88 -27.00 -2.40
C TYR A 97 -10.63 -26.20 -3.67
N ASP A 98 -11.32 -26.58 -4.74
CA ASP A 98 -11.44 -25.77 -5.95
C ASP A 98 -12.38 -24.60 -5.69
N VAL A 99 -11.92 -23.41 -6.07
CA VAL A 99 -12.66 -22.15 -6.00
C VAL A 99 -12.72 -21.55 -7.41
N LYS A 100 -13.92 -21.17 -7.84
CA LYS A 100 -14.15 -20.46 -9.11
C LYS A 100 -14.92 -19.19 -8.83
N ILE A 101 -14.38 -18.06 -9.28
CA ILE A 101 -15.03 -16.76 -9.15
C ILE A 101 -15.19 -16.20 -10.56
N LYS A 102 -16.44 -16.03 -11.00
CA LYS A 102 -16.73 -15.38 -12.27
C LYS A 102 -16.97 -13.90 -12.02
N ILE A 103 -16.33 -13.08 -12.83
CA ILE A 103 -16.48 -11.63 -12.82
C ILE A 103 -17.04 -11.23 -14.17
N ASP A 104 -18.15 -10.50 -14.18
CA ASP A 104 -18.71 -10.04 -15.45
C ASP A 104 -17.71 -9.11 -16.16
N MET A 105 -17.62 -9.20 -17.49
CA MET A 105 -16.75 -8.32 -18.28
C MET A 105 -17.31 -6.89 -18.28
N LEU A 106 -16.43 -5.89 -18.42
CA LEU A 106 -16.85 -4.50 -18.41
C LEU A 106 -17.64 -4.18 -19.68
N PRO A 107 -18.86 -3.61 -19.59
CA PRO A 107 -19.60 -3.17 -20.76
C PRO A 107 -18.81 -2.16 -21.59
N PRO A 108 -18.83 -2.24 -22.94
CA PRO A 108 -18.07 -1.32 -23.81
C PRO A 108 -18.37 0.16 -23.56
N SER A 109 -19.62 0.50 -23.21
CA SER A 109 -20.02 1.87 -22.87
C SER A 109 -19.34 2.39 -21.61
N LYS A 110 -19.24 1.57 -20.55
CA LYS A 110 -18.49 1.90 -19.34
C LYS A 110 -17.01 2.05 -19.65
N TRP A 111 -16.45 1.16 -20.47
CA TRP A 111 -15.05 1.24 -20.86
C TRP A 111 -14.71 2.54 -21.60
N SER A 112 -15.52 2.93 -22.57
CA SER A 112 -15.38 4.20 -23.27
C SER A 112 -15.44 5.40 -22.32
N SER A 113 -16.33 5.39 -21.33
CA SER A 113 -16.40 6.45 -20.31
C SER A 113 -15.15 6.52 -19.44
N VAL A 114 -14.58 5.37 -19.05
CA VAL A 114 -13.31 5.33 -18.32
C VAL A 114 -12.18 5.92 -19.17
N LYS A 115 -12.08 5.54 -20.45
CA LYS A 115 -11.07 6.08 -21.38
C LYS A 115 -11.18 7.59 -21.53
N GLU A 116 -12.39 8.11 -21.74
CA GLU A 116 -12.64 9.55 -21.87
C GLU A 116 -12.24 10.31 -20.60
N ARG A 117 -12.61 9.80 -19.42
CA ARG A 117 -12.30 10.45 -18.13
C ARG A 117 -10.83 10.40 -17.74
N CYS A 118 -10.09 9.42 -18.25
CA CYS A 118 -8.64 9.31 -18.04
C CYS A 118 -7.82 10.05 -19.09
N SER A 119 -8.45 10.49 -20.17
CA SER A 119 -7.80 11.10 -21.32
C SER A 119 -7.10 12.42 -20.98
N GLY A 120 -5.87 12.58 -21.47
CA GLY A 120 -4.98 13.71 -21.18
C GLY A 120 -4.39 13.71 -19.75
N GLN A 121 -4.51 12.60 -19.00
CA GLN A 121 -4.05 12.48 -17.62
C GLN A 121 -3.10 11.31 -17.37
N ILE A 122 -2.86 10.44 -18.35
CA ILE A 122 -1.99 9.25 -18.23
C ILE A 122 -0.64 9.52 -18.90
N GLY A 123 0.39 9.76 -18.09
CA GLY A 123 1.73 10.06 -18.61
C GLY A 123 2.46 8.85 -19.24
N SER A 124 2.24 7.63 -18.73
CA SER A 124 2.90 6.41 -19.23
C SER A 124 2.20 5.12 -18.77
N LEU A 125 2.35 4.03 -19.55
CA LEU A 125 1.94 2.68 -19.15
C LEU A 125 2.54 2.26 -17.81
N LEU A 126 3.83 2.54 -17.63
CA LEU A 126 4.55 2.11 -16.45
C LEU A 126 4.00 2.81 -15.19
N GLU A 127 3.59 4.07 -15.30
CA GLU A 127 2.97 4.80 -14.20
C GLU A 127 1.57 4.27 -13.87
N LEU A 128 0.78 3.91 -14.89
CA LEU A 128 -0.53 3.27 -14.73
C LEU A 128 -0.40 1.93 -13.99
N LEU A 129 0.46 1.04 -14.49
CA LEU A 129 0.66 -0.28 -13.88
C LEU A 129 1.24 -0.14 -12.46
N GLN A 130 2.22 0.74 -12.24
CA GLN A 130 2.75 1.00 -10.88
C GLN A 130 1.73 1.67 -9.93
N GLY A 131 0.57 2.10 -10.42
CA GLY A 131 -0.41 2.84 -9.63
C GLY A 131 0.13 4.19 -9.14
N ARG A 132 1.05 4.80 -9.90
CA ARG A 132 1.72 6.07 -9.60
C ARG A 132 1.13 7.27 -10.35
N LEU A 133 -0.06 7.10 -10.94
CA LEU A 133 -0.76 8.19 -11.62
C LEU A 133 -1.34 9.21 -10.65
N SER A 134 -1.83 10.31 -11.21
CA SER A 134 -2.59 11.32 -10.46
C SER A 134 -3.78 10.69 -9.73
N ASN A 135 -4.08 11.20 -8.54
CA ASN A 135 -5.21 10.73 -7.74
C ASN A 135 -6.55 10.78 -8.49
N SER A 136 -6.69 11.68 -9.50
CA SER A 136 -7.89 11.77 -10.33
C SER A 136 -8.07 10.52 -11.19
N VAL A 137 -7.03 10.07 -11.91
CA VAL A 137 -7.11 8.87 -12.75
C VAL A 137 -7.37 7.64 -11.90
N MET A 138 -6.65 7.51 -10.79
CA MET A 138 -6.83 6.35 -9.91
C MET A 138 -8.26 6.30 -9.34
N ALA A 139 -8.84 7.44 -8.96
CA ALA A 139 -10.23 7.51 -8.50
C ALA A 139 -11.26 7.17 -9.60
N VAL A 140 -10.96 7.48 -10.87
CA VAL A 140 -11.80 7.09 -12.02
C VAL A 140 -11.75 5.58 -12.20
N VAL A 141 -10.54 5.00 -12.27
CA VAL A 141 -10.36 3.58 -12.60
C VAL A 141 -10.85 2.68 -11.47
N THR A 142 -10.72 3.10 -10.20
CA THR A 142 -11.25 2.36 -9.04
C THR A 142 -12.64 2.81 -8.60
N HIS A 143 -13.36 3.57 -9.43
CA HIS A 143 -14.71 4.02 -9.07
C HIS A 143 -15.63 2.81 -8.84
N ARG A 144 -16.42 2.83 -7.77
CA ARG A 144 -17.21 1.66 -7.32
C ARG A 144 -18.28 1.19 -8.30
N ILE A 145 -18.76 2.10 -9.15
CA ILE A 145 -19.90 1.86 -10.05
C ILE A 145 -19.47 1.90 -11.52
N ASP A 146 -18.61 2.86 -11.84
CA ASP A 146 -18.22 3.22 -13.21
C ASP A 146 -16.76 2.89 -13.52
N GLY A 147 -16.04 2.30 -12.57
CA GLY A 147 -14.65 1.90 -12.73
C GLY A 147 -14.50 0.44 -13.15
N LEU A 148 -13.28 -0.08 -12.97
CA LEU A 148 -12.94 -1.47 -13.27
C LEU A 148 -13.33 -2.44 -12.17
N PHE A 149 -13.47 -1.97 -10.93
CA PHE A 149 -13.77 -2.87 -9.83
C PHE A 149 -15.22 -3.38 -9.91
N PRO A 150 -15.43 -4.71 -9.77
CA PRO A 150 -16.74 -5.31 -9.98
C PRO A 150 -17.69 -4.96 -8.84
N ALA A 151 -18.96 -4.68 -9.17
CA ALA A 151 -20.01 -4.57 -8.17
C ALA A 151 -20.38 -5.96 -7.60
N PRO A 152 -20.99 -6.09 -6.41
CA PRO A 152 -21.36 -7.39 -5.84
C PRO A 152 -22.24 -8.24 -6.78
N SER A 153 -23.12 -7.61 -7.55
CA SER A 153 -23.97 -8.26 -8.54
C SER A 153 -23.22 -8.82 -9.75
N GLU A 154 -22.00 -8.31 -10.02
CA GLU A 154 -21.13 -8.73 -11.11
C GLU A 154 -20.18 -9.87 -10.69
N ILE A 155 -20.31 -10.37 -9.46
CA ILE A 155 -19.44 -11.39 -8.87
C ILE A 155 -20.27 -12.67 -8.62
N ARG A 156 -19.88 -13.79 -9.23
CA ARG A 156 -20.47 -15.11 -8.98
C ARG A 156 -19.43 -16.01 -8.33
N LEU A 157 -19.79 -16.60 -7.20
CA LEU A 157 -18.88 -17.33 -6.32
C LEU A 157 -19.24 -18.81 -6.31
N ASP A 158 -18.25 -19.67 -6.51
CA ASP A 158 -18.39 -21.12 -6.47
C ASP A 158 -17.19 -21.73 -5.72
N CYS A 159 -17.46 -22.66 -4.80
CA CYS A 159 -16.45 -23.36 -4.03
C CYS A 159 -16.90 -24.78 -3.73
N SER A 160 -16.00 -25.74 -3.96
CA SER A 160 -16.21 -27.17 -3.67
C SER A 160 -16.28 -27.54 -2.17
N CYS A 161 -16.26 -26.56 -1.26
CA CYS A 161 -16.26 -26.84 0.16
C CYS A 161 -17.67 -27.14 0.68
N PRO A 162 -17.83 -27.92 1.77
CA PRO A 162 -19.14 -28.26 2.32
C PRO A 162 -19.84 -27.09 3.04
N ASP A 163 -19.32 -25.87 2.92
CA ASP A 163 -19.93 -24.66 3.48
C ASP A 163 -21.09 -24.24 2.56
N TRP A 164 -22.29 -24.12 3.13
CA TRP A 164 -23.50 -23.70 2.42
C TRP A 164 -23.53 -22.20 2.14
N ALA A 165 -22.60 -21.42 2.73
CA ALA A 165 -22.49 -20.00 2.47
C ALA A 165 -21.91 -19.73 1.07
N THR A 166 -22.59 -18.88 0.28
CA THR A 166 -22.10 -18.39 -1.02
C THR A 166 -20.71 -17.76 -0.92
N MET A 167 -20.43 -17.08 0.20
CA MET A 167 -19.10 -16.54 0.54
C MET A 167 -18.50 -17.36 1.68
N CYS A 168 -17.80 -18.44 1.36
CA CYS A 168 -17.05 -19.20 2.37
C CYS A 168 -15.67 -18.56 2.64
N LYS A 169 -14.97 -19.02 3.67
CA LYS A 169 -13.61 -18.54 4.00
C LYS A 169 -12.59 -18.77 2.87
N HIS A 170 -12.76 -19.79 2.04
CA HIS A 170 -11.87 -20.08 0.90
C HIS A 170 -12.06 -19.06 -0.21
N VAL A 171 -13.31 -18.74 -0.56
CA VAL A 171 -13.64 -17.67 -1.51
C VAL A 171 -13.09 -16.33 -1.04
N ALA A 172 -13.29 -15.99 0.24
CA ALA A 172 -12.72 -14.79 0.83
C ALA A 172 -11.18 -14.76 0.75
N ALA A 173 -10.51 -15.89 1.00
CA ALA A 173 -9.06 -15.99 0.87
C ALA A 173 -8.59 -15.76 -0.57
N VAL A 174 -9.32 -16.28 -1.56
CA VAL A 174 -9.01 -16.06 -2.99
C VAL A 174 -9.21 -14.59 -3.37
N LEU A 175 -10.29 -13.95 -2.93
CA LEU A 175 -10.52 -12.53 -3.19
C LEU A 175 -9.43 -11.63 -2.58
N TYR A 176 -8.93 -11.95 -1.39
CA TYR A 176 -7.75 -11.27 -0.85
C TYR A 176 -6.47 -11.62 -1.63
N GLY A 177 -6.32 -12.87 -2.07
CA GLY A 177 -5.21 -13.31 -2.90
C GLY A 177 -5.13 -12.60 -4.25
N VAL A 178 -6.27 -12.21 -4.83
CA VAL A 178 -6.30 -11.34 -6.02
C VAL A 178 -5.62 -10.01 -5.71
N GLY A 179 -5.90 -9.40 -4.55
CA GLY A 179 -5.22 -8.17 -4.13
C GLY A 179 -3.70 -8.31 -4.08
N ALA A 180 -3.21 -9.40 -3.48
CA ALA A 180 -1.77 -9.70 -3.46
C ALA A 180 -1.20 -9.91 -4.87
N ARG A 181 -1.94 -10.59 -5.76
CA ARG A 181 -1.51 -10.80 -7.15
C ARG A 181 -1.47 -9.50 -7.96
N LEU A 182 -2.39 -8.57 -7.71
CA LEU A 182 -2.43 -7.26 -8.36
C LEU A 182 -1.27 -6.36 -7.96
N ASP A 183 -0.62 -6.60 -6.82
CA ASP A 183 0.62 -5.90 -6.46
C ASP A 183 1.78 -6.26 -7.39
N GLU A 184 1.82 -7.50 -7.84
CA GLU A 184 2.85 -8.01 -8.76
C GLU A 184 2.48 -7.74 -10.22
N ARG A 185 1.20 -7.92 -10.55
CA ARG A 185 0.68 -7.98 -11.92
C ARG A 185 -0.65 -7.22 -12.05
N PRO A 186 -0.61 -5.88 -12.01
CA PRO A 186 -1.79 -5.01 -12.06
C PRO A 186 -2.57 -5.11 -13.38
N GLU A 187 -1.92 -5.49 -14.48
CA GLU A 187 -2.54 -5.72 -15.79
C GLU A 187 -3.63 -6.82 -15.74
N LEU A 188 -3.55 -7.73 -14.76
CA LEU A 188 -4.53 -8.80 -14.58
C LEU A 188 -5.92 -8.28 -14.21
N LEU A 189 -6.06 -7.08 -13.66
CA LEU A 189 -7.37 -6.47 -13.43
C LEU A 189 -8.08 -6.14 -14.76
N PHE A 190 -7.34 -5.62 -15.72
CA PHE A 190 -7.85 -5.28 -17.05
C PHE A 190 -8.21 -6.56 -17.81
N LEU A 191 -7.31 -7.56 -17.78
CA LEU A 191 -7.58 -8.89 -18.31
C LEU A 191 -8.85 -9.48 -17.70
N LEU A 192 -9.00 -9.45 -16.37
CA LEU A 192 -10.16 -9.98 -15.66
C LEU A 192 -11.46 -9.30 -16.09
N ARG A 193 -11.41 -7.99 -16.37
CA ARG A 193 -12.54 -7.20 -16.86
C ARG A 193 -12.73 -7.25 -18.38
N GLY A 194 -11.88 -7.99 -19.09
CA GLY A 194 -12.00 -8.19 -20.53
C GLY A 194 -11.68 -6.94 -21.35
N VAL A 195 -10.84 -6.05 -20.82
CA VAL A 195 -10.42 -4.81 -21.48
C VAL A 195 -8.91 -4.78 -21.62
N ASP A 196 -8.42 -4.08 -22.63
CA ASP A 196 -7.00 -3.87 -22.85
C ASP A 196 -6.55 -2.54 -22.22
N HIS A 197 -5.54 -2.61 -21.35
CA HIS A 197 -4.99 -1.44 -20.67
C HIS A 197 -4.19 -0.53 -21.61
N GLU A 198 -3.68 -1.04 -22.74
CA GLU A 198 -2.98 -0.23 -23.74
C GLU A 198 -3.94 0.78 -24.40
N GLU A 199 -5.24 0.48 -24.46
CA GLU A 199 -6.25 1.40 -25.00
C GLU A 199 -6.40 2.69 -24.19
N LEU A 200 -6.04 2.69 -22.90
CA LEU A 200 -6.06 3.93 -22.11
C LEU A 200 -4.98 4.91 -22.56
N ILE A 201 -3.85 4.38 -23.01
CA ILE A 201 -2.69 5.18 -23.40
C ILE A 201 -2.86 5.66 -24.82
N SER A 202 -3.38 4.81 -25.71
CA SER A 202 -3.69 5.24 -27.07
C SER A 202 -4.76 6.32 -27.08
N ALA A 203 -5.77 6.22 -26.20
CA ALA A 203 -6.75 7.29 -26.00
C ALA A 203 -6.12 8.59 -25.47
N ASP A 204 -5.19 8.49 -24.52
CA ASP A 204 -4.47 9.66 -23.97
C ASP A 204 -3.58 10.34 -25.02
N ALA A 205 -2.80 9.56 -25.76
CA ALA A 205 -1.95 10.04 -26.85
C ALA A 205 -2.77 10.69 -27.97
N ALA A 206 -3.91 10.10 -28.34
CA ALA A 206 -4.82 10.69 -29.32
C ALA A 206 -5.39 12.02 -28.83
N ALA A 207 -5.73 12.13 -27.54
CA ALA A 207 -6.22 13.39 -26.97
C ALA A 207 -5.13 14.46 -26.83
N ALA A 208 -3.89 14.07 -26.58
CA ALA A 208 -2.76 15.00 -26.61
C ALA A 208 -2.59 15.61 -28.00
N LEU A 209 -2.71 14.79 -29.07
CA LEU A 209 -2.63 15.25 -30.45
C LEU A 209 -3.79 16.19 -30.83
N THR A 210 -5.04 15.85 -30.49
CA THR A 210 -6.20 16.71 -30.77
C THR A 210 -6.21 18.01 -29.95
N SER A 211 -5.64 17.99 -28.74
CA SER A 211 -5.43 19.19 -27.92
C SER A 211 -4.40 20.14 -28.56
N THR A 212 -3.37 19.61 -29.22
CA THR A 212 -2.40 20.44 -29.96
C THR A 212 -2.97 21.06 -31.24
N ASP A 213 -3.91 20.38 -31.90
CA ASP A 213 -4.61 20.94 -33.07
C ASP A 213 -5.67 21.99 -32.67
N SER A 214 -6.34 21.80 -31.53
CA SER A 214 -7.28 22.78 -30.99
C SER A 214 -6.57 24.08 -30.54
N ALA A 215 -5.34 23.98 -30.02
CA ALA A 215 -4.49 25.13 -29.74
C ALA A 215 -3.92 25.80 -31.01
N LYS A 216 -3.85 25.10 -32.15
CA LYS A 216 -3.51 25.68 -33.47
C LYS A 216 -4.70 26.36 -34.16
N GLN A 217 -5.94 26.06 -33.78
CA GLN A 217 -7.13 26.72 -34.36
C GLN A 217 -7.48 28.07 -33.72
N GLN A 218 -6.99 28.36 -32.51
CA GLN A 218 -7.06 29.71 -31.92
C GLN A 218 -5.70 30.40 -31.94
N GLY A 219 -5.35 30.92 -33.12
CA GLY A 219 -4.39 32.02 -33.23
C GLY A 219 -3.03 31.68 -33.83
N ARG A 220 -2.99 31.36 -35.13
CA ARG A 220 -2.04 31.99 -36.07
C ARG A 220 -2.39 31.64 -37.51
N ARG A 221 -2.33 32.64 -38.39
CA ARG A 221 -2.34 32.46 -39.85
C ARG A 221 -1.31 31.39 -40.23
N ARG A 222 -1.71 30.45 -41.10
CA ARG A 222 -0.83 29.48 -41.75
C ARG A 222 0.42 30.19 -42.27
N ILE A 223 1.57 29.75 -41.78
CA ILE A 223 2.86 30.05 -42.41
C ILE A 223 2.96 29.16 -43.64
N ALA A 224 3.32 29.76 -44.78
CA ALA A 224 3.52 29.05 -46.03
C ALA A 224 4.70 28.07 -45.90
N THR A 225 4.61 26.94 -46.60
CA THR A 225 5.61 25.85 -46.58
C THR A 225 7.04 26.32 -46.87
N SER A 226 7.21 27.44 -47.57
CA SER A 226 8.51 28.05 -47.88
C SER A 226 9.26 28.63 -46.68
N GLU A 227 8.60 28.92 -45.55
CA GLU A 227 9.27 29.47 -44.34
C GLU A 227 9.68 28.38 -43.32
N LEU A 228 9.32 27.11 -43.56
CA LEU A 228 9.75 25.99 -42.70
C LEU A 228 11.13 25.44 -43.07
N GLU A 229 11.58 25.62 -44.31
CA GLU A 229 12.87 25.13 -44.82
C GLU A 229 14.06 25.92 -44.25
N ASP A 230 13.87 27.22 -43.96
CA ASP A 230 14.92 28.10 -43.42
C ASP A 230 15.20 27.90 -41.92
N LEU A 231 14.33 27.17 -41.19
CA LEU A 231 14.41 27.01 -39.73
C LEU A 231 14.98 25.65 -39.29
N PHE A 232 14.93 24.65 -40.16
CA PHE A 232 15.51 23.32 -39.96
C PHE A 232 16.24 22.94 -41.23
N GLY A 233 17.55 23.19 -41.32
CA GLY A 233 18.38 22.91 -42.50
C GLY A 233 18.42 21.42 -42.88
N ILE A 234 17.33 20.93 -43.47
CA ILE A 234 17.14 19.61 -44.03
C ILE A 234 16.62 19.85 -45.45
N GLU A 235 17.50 19.67 -46.42
CA GLU A 235 17.14 19.70 -47.84
C GLU A 235 16.22 18.50 -48.15
N ILE A 236 14.95 18.76 -48.45
CA ILE A 236 14.09 17.79 -49.12
C ILE A 236 14.20 18.12 -50.61
N GLN A 237 14.94 17.30 -51.36
CA GLN A 237 15.01 17.39 -52.80
C GLN A 237 13.68 16.96 -53.41
N GLU A 238 13.02 17.85 -54.13
CA GLU A 238 12.18 17.50 -55.28
C GLU A 238 12.32 18.58 -56.36
N GLU A 239 12.56 18.11 -57.57
CA GLU A 239 13.06 18.85 -58.73
C GLU A 239 11.98 19.68 -59.46
N ALA A 240 12.45 20.72 -60.16
CA ALA A 240 11.84 21.41 -61.31
C ALA A 240 10.59 22.29 -61.02
N GLU A 241 10.39 23.52 -61.53
CA GLU A 241 10.92 24.16 -62.74
C GLU A 241 10.57 25.69 -62.78
N VAL A 242 11.51 26.48 -63.31
CA VAL A 242 11.46 27.78 -64.04
C VAL A 242 10.53 28.98 -63.70
N SER A 243 11.21 30.13 -63.48
CA SER A 243 11.12 31.41 -64.24
C SER A 243 10.73 32.70 -63.49
N GLY A 244 11.58 33.74 -63.63
CA GLY A 244 11.11 35.07 -64.03
C GLY A 244 11.15 36.28 -63.06
N LEU A 245 12.30 36.96 -63.03
CA LEU A 245 12.47 38.44 -63.15
C LEU A 245 12.10 39.45 -62.02
N LYS A 246 13.17 40.14 -61.58
CA LYS A 246 13.37 41.61 -61.40
C LYS A 246 12.72 42.38 -60.22
N GLY A 247 13.59 43.09 -59.48
CA GLY A 247 13.29 44.44 -58.95
C GLY A 247 13.83 44.80 -57.55
N LYS A 248 15.01 45.41 -57.46
CA LYS A 248 15.41 46.35 -56.37
C LYS A 248 14.88 47.77 -56.72
N PRO A 249 14.82 48.81 -55.83
CA PRO A 249 15.79 49.11 -54.75
C PRO A 249 15.30 49.88 -53.48
N LYS A 250 16.21 49.97 -52.48
CA LYS A 250 16.53 51.11 -51.55
C LYS A 250 15.39 51.64 -50.63
N THR A 251 15.60 51.99 -49.35
CA THR A 251 16.53 52.99 -48.77
C THR A 251 16.53 52.94 -47.21
N THR A 252 17.68 53.26 -46.59
CA THR A 252 17.90 54.09 -45.36
C THR A 252 17.20 53.72 -44.03
N ALA A 253 17.76 53.82 -42.82
CA ALA A 253 19.00 54.39 -42.31
C ALA A 253 19.11 54.09 -40.80
N THR A 254 20.34 53.92 -40.33
CA THR A 254 20.92 54.35 -39.04
C THR A 254 20.29 53.90 -37.70
N LYS A 255 21.07 53.11 -36.96
CA LYS A 255 21.03 53.01 -35.50
C LYS A 255 22.45 53.30 -34.97
N PRO A 256 22.64 54.22 -34.01
CA PRO A 256 23.90 54.31 -33.28
C PRO A 256 23.87 53.41 -32.04
N ALA A 257 25.02 52.81 -31.75
CA ALA A 257 25.36 52.16 -30.50
C ALA A 257 25.84 53.21 -29.48
N ILE A 258 25.70 52.92 -28.17
CA ILE A 258 26.64 53.24 -27.06
C ILE A 258 26.01 52.64 -25.78
N GLN A 259 26.53 51.50 -25.31
CA GLN A 259 27.53 51.31 -24.24
C GLN A 259 26.90 50.96 -22.88
N SER A 260 27.29 49.78 -22.42
CA SER A 260 27.10 49.23 -21.09
C SER A 260 28.19 49.73 -20.14
N ALA A 261 27.79 50.07 -18.91
CA ALA A 261 28.67 50.24 -17.75
C ALA A 261 28.04 49.56 -16.52
N PRO A 262 28.83 49.19 -15.50
CA PRO A 262 28.66 47.96 -14.74
C PRO A 262 27.77 48.10 -13.49
N LYS A 263 27.07 47.03 -13.11
CA LYS A 263 26.34 46.99 -11.84
C LYS A 263 27.24 46.56 -10.68
N ILE A 264 27.30 47.50 -9.74
CA ILE A 264 27.89 47.55 -8.41
C ILE A 264 27.56 46.32 -7.55
N VAL A 265 28.59 45.83 -6.87
CA VAL A 265 28.55 44.91 -5.73
C VAL A 265 28.02 45.66 -4.51
N THR A 266 26.90 45.21 -3.92
CA THR A 266 26.51 45.62 -2.56
C THR A 266 26.30 44.41 -1.66
N LYS A 267 26.96 44.51 -0.50
CA LYS A 267 27.08 43.55 0.58
C LYS A 267 25.73 43.33 1.28
N SER A 268 25.36 42.08 1.53
CA SER A 268 24.24 41.71 2.39
C SER A 268 24.68 41.70 3.87
N LYS A 269 23.95 42.46 4.71
CA LYS A 269 23.90 42.33 6.18
C LYS A 269 22.54 41.72 6.58
N PRO A 270 22.39 41.14 7.80
CA PRO A 270 21.58 39.96 8.04
C PRO A 270 20.12 40.30 8.32
N ALA A 271 19.20 39.45 7.83
CA ALA A 271 17.78 39.59 8.09
C ALA A 271 17.42 39.15 9.51
N VAL A 272 16.63 40.02 10.13
CA VAL A 272 16.04 40.00 11.47
C VAL A 272 15.09 38.80 11.66
N ALA A 273 15.03 38.31 12.90
CA ALA A 273 14.14 37.26 13.38
C ALA A 273 12.65 37.54 13.10
N SER A 274 11.94 36.58 12.50
CA SER A 274 10.50 36.66 12.25
C SER A 274 9.67 36.10 13.41
N SER A 275 8.64 36.84 13.81
CA SER A 275 7.63 36.57 14.85
C SER A 275 6.87 35.23 14.70
N PRO A 276 6.17 34.74 15.77
CA PRO A 276 5.71 33.34 15.85
C PRO A 276 4.44 32.95 15.07
N ASP A 277 3.69 33.91 14.51
CA ASP A 277 2.31 33.66 14.02
C ASP A 277 2.16 33.59 12.50
N ARG A 278 3.25 33.54 11.72
CA ARG A 278 3.15 33.33 10.26
C ARG A 278 3.33 31.85 9.92
N PRO A 279 2.47 31.23 9.09
CA PRO A 279 2.66 29.85 8.67
C PRO A 279 4.01 29.70 7.94
N PRO A 280 4.81 28.68 8.29
CA PRO A 280 6.13 28.48 7.72
C PRO A 280 6.01 28.25 6.22
N THR A 281 6.95 28.81 5.46
CA THR A 281 7.01 28.62 4.02
C THR A 281 7.93 27.45 3.69
N ALA A 282 7.78 26.87 2.50
CA ALA A 282 8.71 25.86 1.98
C ALA A 282 10.17 26.35 1.93
N LYS A 283 10.39 27.68 1.83
CA LYS A 283 11.71 28.28 1.94
C LYS A 283 12.26 28.17 3.37
N ALA A 284 11.45 28.47 4.39
CA ALA A 284 11.87 28.38 5.79
C ALA A 284 12.31 26.96 6.20
N VAL A 285 11.65 25.92 5.68
CA VAL A 285 12.02 24.52 5.96
C VAL A 285 13.36 24.16 5.30
N ARG A 286 13.60 24.60 4.05
CA ARG A 286 14.89 24.40 3.36
C ARG A 286 16.02 25.14 4.04
N ASP A 287 15.79 26.38 4.44
CA ASP A 287 16.78 27.21 5.11
C ASP A 287 17.13 26.63 6.49
N LEU A 288 16.16 26.11 7.23
CA LEU A 288 16.37 25.38 8.49
C LEU A 288 17.19 24.10 8.30
N ARG A 289 16.88 23.31 7.27
CA ARG A 289 17.62 22.09 6.97
C ARG A 289 19.08 22.40 6.63
N ALA A 290 19.29 23.44 5.83
CA ALA A 290 20.62 23.89 5.41
C ALA A 290 21.42 24.45 6.61
N SER A 291 20.80 25.24 7.50
CA SER A 291 21.48 25.83 8.65
C SER A 291 21.87 24.80 9.71
N LEU A 292 21.10 23.71 9.83
CA LEU A 292 21.40 22.59 10.72
C LEU A 292 22.23 21.48 10.05
N GLU A 293 22.55 21.59 8.75
CA GLU A 293 23.24 20.57 7.95
C GLU A 293 22.60 19.16 8.06
N LEU A 294 21.27 19.10 8.04
CA LEU A 294 20.54 17.83 8.17
C LEU A 294 20.12 17.26 6.82
N THR A 295 20.03 15.93 6.75
CA THR A 295 19.28 15.27 5.66
C THR A 295 17.77 15.48 5.86
N PRO A 296 16.95 15.35 4.81
CA PRO A 296 15.49 15.41 4.96
C PRO A 296 14.95 14.37 5.97
N ALA A 297 15.59 13.20 6.06
CA ALA A 297 15.26 12.16 7.03
C ALA A 297 15.58 12.59 8.47
N ASN A 298 16.74 13.22 8.69
CA ASN A 298 17.13 13.69 10.02
C ASN A 298 16.28 14.87 10.48
N LEU A 299 15.91 15.79 9.59
CA LEU A 299 14.96 16.85 9.91
C LEU A 299 13.57 16.29 10.23
N ALA A 300 13.15 15.24 9.51
CA ALA A 300 11.89 14.57 9.77
C ALA A 300 11.86 13.89 11.15
N ALA A 301 12.94 13.21 11.53
CA ALA A 301 13.12 12.62 12.85
C ALA A 301 13.14 13.67 13.98
N LEU A 302 13.72 14.85 13.72
CA LEU A 302 13.78 15.96 14.67
C LEU A 302 12.40 16.60 14.92
N VAL A 303 11.56 16.68 13.88
CA VAL A 303 10.22 17.32 13.92
C VAL A 303 9.10 16.30 14.17
N GLY A 304 9.40 15.00 14.16
CA GLY A 304 8.43 13.92 14.42
C GLY A 304 7.48 13.66 13.25
N VAL A 305 7.99 13.75 12.02
CA VAL A 305 7.25 13.47 10.77
C VAL A 305 8.06 12.50 9.89
N THR A 306 7.52 12.08 8.74
CA THR A 306 8.25 11.21 7.81
C THR A 306 9.14 12.01 6.86
N ALA A 307 10.21 11.38 6.35
CA ALA A 307 11.10 12.01 5.35
C ALA A 307 10.33 12.45 4.08
N ALA A 308 9.32 11.67 3.67
CA ALA A 308 8.43 12.02 2.57
C ALA A 308 7.62 13.31 2.84
N THR A 309 7.18 13.51 4.08
CA THR A 309 6.47 14.73 4.50
C THR A 309 7.36 15.97 4.37
N VAL A 310 8.62 15.90 4.81
CA VAL A 310 9.58 17.01 4.66
C VAL A 310 9.88 17.30 3.18
N ASN A 311 10.10 16.25 2.37
CA ASN A 311 10.31 16.39 0.93
C ASN A 311 9.12 17.06 0.22
N ASN A 312 7.89 16.76 0.65
CA ASN A 312 6.68 17.39 0.13
C ASN A 312 6.55 18.86 0.56
N TRP A 313 6.96 19.20 1.78
CA TRP A 313 6.99 20.60 2.24
C TRP A 313 8.00 21.44 1.46
N GLU A 314 9.19 20.92 1.19
CA GLU A 314 10.24 21.65 0.46
C GLU A 314 9.87 21.94 -1.01
N LYS A 315 9.00 21.11 -1.61
CA LYS A 315 8.52 21.24 -2.99
C LYS A 315 7.29 22.14 -3.16
N LYS A 316 6.53 22.39 -2.08
CA LYS A 316 5.28 23.15 -2.14
C LYS A 316 5.54 24.64 -2.37
N ARG A 317 4.77 25.29 -3.26
CA ARG A 317 4.81 26.75 -3.43
C ARG A 317 3.79 27.40 -2.49
N GLY A 318 4.21 28.41 -1.72
CA GLY A 318 3.35 29.15 -0.78
C GLY A 318 3.47 28.71 0.69
N PRO A 319 2.58 29.21 1.57
CA PRO A 319 2.58 28.87 3.00
C PRO A 319 2.17 27.41 3.23
N LEU A 320 2.82 26.76 4.19
CA LEU A 320 2.50 25.39 4.58
C LEU A 320 1.32 25.40 5.55
N ASN A 321 0.30 24.57 5.29
CA ASN A 321 -0.76 24.29 6.24
C ASN A 321 -0.33 23.07 7.07
N LEU A 322 0.20 23.32 8.26
CA LEU A 322 0.74 22.29 9.16
C LEU A 322 -0.16 22.12 10.39
N GLN A 323 -0.23 20.90 10.91
CA GLN A 323 -0.92 20.64 12.18
C GLN A 323 -0.27 21.42 13.33
N PRO A 324 -1.02 21.86 14.36
CA PRO A 324 -0.48 22.65 15.48
C PRO A 324 0.70 21.99 16.21
N ARG A 325 0.68 20.66 16.36
CA ARG A 325 1.79 19.88 16.97
C ARG A 325 3.06 19.95 16.13
N THR A 326 2.93 19.90 14.81
CA THR A 326 4.03 19.98 13.85
C THR A 326 4.58 21.39 13.73
N MET A 327 3.72 22.41 13.82
CA MET A 327 4.13 23.81 13.92
C MET A 327 5.00 24.04 15.16
N LYS A 328 4.57 23.51 16.32
CA LYS A 328 5.30 23.66 17.59
C LYS A 328 6.68 22.97 17.57
N SER A 329 6.77 21.78 17.00
CA SER A 329 8.03 21.04 16.86
C SER A 329 8.97 21.68 15.84
N LEU A 330 8.45 22.18 14.71
CA LEU A 330 9.25 22.93 13.74
C LEU A 330 9.76 24.24 14.34
N ALA A 331 8.93 24.98 15.07
CA ALA A 331 9.34 26.20 15.77
C ALA A 331 10.37 25.93 16.88
N ALA A 332 10.31 24.77 17.54
CA ALA A 332 11.34 24.32 18.47
C ALA A 332 12.65 24.00 17.74
N ALA A 333 12.59 23.29 16.61
CA ALA A 333 13.75 22.98 15.78
C ALA A 333 14.44 24.24 15.22
N MET A 334 13.68 25.29 14.87
CA MET A 334 14.21 26.59 14.43
C MET A 334 15.04 27.32 15.50
N LYS A 335 14.91 26.95 16.77
CA LYS A 335 15.68 27.53 17.89
C LYS A 335 16.92 26.72 18.24
N LEU A 336 17.13 25.56 17.62
CA LEU A 336 18.27 24.70 17.92
C LEU A 336 19.52 25.17 17.17
N THR A 337 20.67 24.97 17.81
CA THR A 337 21.97 25.03 17.12
C THR A 337 22.26 23.71 16.42
N LYS A 338 23.15 23.73 15.41
CA LYS A 338 23.64 22.52 14.72
C LYS A 338 24.06 21.42 15.69
N GLN A 339 24.82 21.76 16.73
CA GLN A 339 25.31 20.79 17.73
C GLN A 339 24.17 20.18 18.57
N GLN A 340 23.17 20.98 18.95
CA GLN A 340 22.02 20.48 19.70
C GLN A 340 21.12 19.58 18.85
N ALA A 341 20.91 19.91 17.58
CA ALA A 341 20.13 19.07 16.66
C ALA A 341 20.79 17.70 16.44
N HIS A 342 22.11 17.67 16.20
CA HIS A 342 22.85 16.40 16.05
C HIS A 342 22.87 15.57 17.34
N LYS A 343 23.02 16.22 18.51
CA LYS A 343 22.96 15.53 19.81
C LYS A 343 21.58 14.93 20.09
N GLN A 344 20.51 15.61 19.69
CA GLN A 344 19.14 15.08 19.82
C GLN A 344 18.91 13.88 18.91
N LEU A 345 19.49 13.89 17.70
CA LEU A 345 19.40 12.76 16.76
C LEU A 345 20.22 11.55 17.23
N GLN A 346 21.41 11.77 17.82
CA GLN A 346 22.24 10.69 18.40
C GLN A 346 21.61 10.04 19.64
N ASN A 347 20.71 10.74 20.33
CA ASN A 347 20.00 10.22 21.49
C ASN A 347 18.63 9.59 21.14
N GLN A 348 18.26 9.53 19.86
CA GLN A 348 17.11 8.73 19.42
C GLN A 348 17.55 7.28 19.17
N PRO A 349 16.78 6.27 19.61
CA PRO A 349 17.10 4.88 19.34
C PRO A 349 17.08 4.62 17.82
N GLU A 350 18.22 4.24 17.25
CA GLU A 350 18.42 4.12 15.80
C GLU A 350 17.49 3.06 15.18
N ALA A 351 16.70 3.47 14.19
CA ALA A 351 15.98 2.58 13.29
C ALA A 351 16.93 2.09 12.19
N SER A 352 17.02 0.76 12.06
CA SER A 352 17.98 0.00 11.25
C SER A 352 18.17 0.50 9.80
N SER A 353 19.41 0.83 9.46
CA SER A 353 19.93 0.96 8.10
C SER A 353 21.24 0.17 8.01
N ASP A 354 21.15 -1.13 7.71
CA ASP A 354 22.34 -1.94 7.39
C ASP A 354 22.09 -2.75 6.11
N TYR A 355 22.60 -2.21 5.00
CA TYR A 355 23.02 -2.97 3.83
C TYR A 355 24.40 -2.43 3.44
N ILE A 356 25.35 -3.35 3.27
CA ILE A 356 26.76 -3.21 2.85
C ILE A 356 27.78 -2.94 3.99
N ALA A 357 28.40 -4.01 4.52
CA ALA A 357 29.84 -4.25 4.36
C ALA A 357 30.27 -5.63 4.92
N VAL A 358 31.00 -6.36 4.09
CA VAL A 358 31.58 -7.68 4.35
C VAL A 358 32.96 -7.54 5.00
N VAL A 359 33.23 -8.41 5.99
CA VAL A 359 34.53 -8.89 6.55
C VAL A 359 35.41 -7.91 7.33
N ASN A 360 35.58 -8.19 8.65
CA ASN A 360 36.91 -8.40 9.25
C ASN A 360 36.84 -9.11 10.63
N PRO A 361 37.34 -10.35 10.80
CA PRO A 361 37.18 -11.15 12.01
C PRO A 361 38.41 -11.06 12.95
N GLN A 362 38.72 -9.91 13.56
CA GLN A 362 39.81 -9.82 14.57
C GLN A 362 39.60 -8.87 15.76
N LYS A 363 38.37 -8.42 16.05
CA LYS A 363 38.06 -7.65 17.28
C LYS A 363 37.07 -8.34 18.22
N LEU A 364 37.06 -9.66 18.26
CA LEU A 364 36.56 -10.42 19.41
C LEU A 364 37.73 -10.61 20.39
N LYS A 365 37.74 -9.86 21.50
CA LYS A 365 38.35 -10.20 22.82
C LYS A 365 38.62 -9.01 23.77
N LYS A 366 38.27 -7.76 23.44
CA LYS A 366 38.53 -6.60 24.35
C LYS A 366 37.33 -5.75 24.77
N THR A 367 36.10 -6.18 24.51
CA THR A 367 34.87 -5.52 25.01
C THR A 367 34.08 -6.36 26.01
N GLN A 368 34.60 -7.52 26.44
CA GLN A 368 33.93 -8.39 27.42
C GLN A 368 34.09 -7.98 28.89
N ASN A 369 34.86 -6.94 29.22
CA ASN A 369 35.08 -6.52 30.62
C ASN A 369 34.72 -5.07 30.97
N LYS A 370 33.97 -4.38 30.10
CA LYS A 370 33.36 -3.07 30.44
C LYS A 370 31.83 -3.01 30.27
N GLY A 371 31.19 -4.10 29.82
CA GLY A 371 29.73 -4.22 29.73
C GLY A 371 29.03 -4.66 31.02
N ASN A 372 29.76 -5.30 31.95
CA ASN A 372 29.15 -5.92 33.14
C ASN A 372 28.87 -4.96 34.31
N ALA A 373 29.11 -3.66 34.16
CA ALA A 373 28.75 -2.65 35.17
C ALA A 373 27.65 -1.67 34.71
N ALA A 374 27.24 -1.72 33.44
CA ALA A 374 26.19 -0.86 32.88
C ALA A 374 24.92 -1.62 32.45
N MET A 375 24.84 -2.93 32.72
CA MET A 375 23.68 -3.80 32.47
C MET A 375 22.94 -4.19 33.76
N ALA A 376 22.98 -3.33 34.79
CA ALA A 376 22.17 -3.50 36.00
C ALA A 376 20.90 -2.62 36.00
N LYS A 377 20.51 -2.03 34.85
CA LYS A 377 19.25 -1.27 34.67
C LYS A 377 18.65 -1.44 33.26
N THR A 378 18.35 -2.67 32.87
CA THR A 378 17.44 -2.97 31.73
C THR A 378 16.72 -4.29 32.00
N SER A 379 15.74 -4.25 32.90
CA SER A 379 14.88 -5.41 33.21
C SER A 379 13.41 -5.08 32.92
N ASN A 380 13.07 -4.96 31.64
CA ASN A 380 11.76 -5.36 31.13
C ASN A 380 11.76 -5.26 29.59
N LEU A 381 12.41 -6.21 28.91
CA LEU A 381 11.95 -6.50 27.55
C LEU A 381 10.73 -7.41 27.67
N PRO A 382 9.60 -7.06 27.02
CA PRO A 382 8.41 -7.91 27.07
C PRO A 382 8.76 -9.29 26.50
N LYS A 383 8.35 -10.35 27.20
CA LYS A 383 8.55 -11.75 26.82
C LYS A 383 7.22 -12.33 26.33
N ILE A 384 7.28 -13.47 25.65
CA ILE A 384 6.07 -14.24 25.35
C ILE A 384 5.37 -14.57 26.67
N ALA A 385 4.07 -14.34 26.73
CA ALA A 385 3.26 -14.59 27.91
C ALA A 385 3.15 -16.09 28.22
N ASP A 386 3.16 -16.43 29.51
CA ASP A 386 2.92 -17.77 30.02
C ASP A 386 2.03 -17.68 31.27
N PRO A 387 0.77 -18.16 31.23
CA PRO A 387 0.10 -18.72 30.06
C PRO A 387 -0.26 -17.66 29.01
N ASN A 388 -0.12 -18.01 27.73
CA ASN A 388 -0.62 -17.18 26.62
C ASN A 388 -2.12 -17.38 26.38
N ILE A 389 -2.73 -16.48 25.60
CA ILE A 389 -4.17 -16.51 25.26
C ILE A 389 -4.58 -17.86 24.68
N GLN A 390 -3.80 -18.43 23.76
CA GLN A 390 -4.12 -19.72 23.15
C GLN A 390 -4.24 -20.83 24.21
N THR A 391 -3.32 -20.84 25.19
CA THR A 391 -3.32 -21.81 26.29
C THR A 391 -4.55 -21.63 27.17
N ILE A 392 -4.88 -20.38 27.51
CA ILE A 392 -6.07 -20.03 28.31
C ILE A 392 -7.37 -20.41 27.59
N LEU A 393 -7.49 -20.14 26.29
CA LEU A 393 -8.69 -20.49 25.52
C LEU A 393 -8.85 -22.01 25.38
N ALA A 394 -7.76 -22.76 25.23
CA ALA A 394 -7.78 -24.21 25.22
C ALA A 394 -8.22 -24.76 26.59
N GLN A 395 -7.64 -24.27 27.68
CA GLN A 395 -8.03 -24.65 29.04
C GLN A 395 -9.52 -24.35 29.30
N PHE A 396 -10.01 -23.20 28.86
CA PHE A 396 -11.42 -22.85 28.98
C PHE A 396 -12.34 -23.81 28.21
N LEU A 397 -11.94 -24.27 27.02
CA LEU A 397 -12.73 -25.27 26.28
C LEU A 397 -12.79 -26.60 27.03
N ASP A 398 -11.66 -27.05 27.59
CA ASP A 398 -11.59 -28.29 28.36
C ASP A 398 -12.46 -28.22 29.63
N GLU A 399 -12.43 -27.09 30.35
CA GLU A 399 -13.25 -26.86 31.55
C GLU A 399 -14.75 -26.70 31.20
N SER A 400 -15.06 -25.96 30.13
CA SER A 400 -16.44 -25.69 29.73
C SER A 400 -17.15 -26.88 29.10
N ALA A 401 -16.42 -27.87 28.60
CA ALA A 401 -16.96 -29.17 28.18
C ALA A 401 -17.67 -29.90 29.33
N VAL A 402 -17.28 -29.63 30.58
CA VAL A 402 -17.82 -30.26 31.80
C VAL A 402 -19.02 -29.49 32.38
N SER A 403 -19.09 -28.17 32.20
CA SER A 403 -19.96 -27.31 33.03
C SER A 403 -21.06 -26.51 32.30
N LEU A 404 -20.97 -26.24 30.99
CA LEU A 404 -21.91 -25.32 30.32
C LEU A 404 -23.01 -26.03 29.53
N LYS A 405 -24.27 -25.66 29.78
CA LYS A 405 -25.43 -26.07 28.96
C LYS A 405 -25.30 -25.48 27.54
N GLY A 406 -25.26 -26.34 26.51
CA GLY A 406 -25.15 -25.95 25.10
C GLY A 406 -24.37 -26.97 24.28
N SER A 407 -24.45 -26.90 22.95
CA SER A 407 -23.65 -27.76 22.06
C SER A 407 -22.18 -27.38 22.13
N ALA A 408 -21.29 -28.36 22.36
CA ALA A 408 -19.84 -28.17 22.34
C ALA A 408 -19.39 -27.48 21.03
N ALA A 409 -19.92 -27.93 19.89
CA ALA A 409 -19.61 -27.37 18.56
C ALA A 409 -19.87 -25.85 18.45
N LYS A 410 -20.89 -25.31 19.13
CA LYS A 410 -21.17 -23.87 19.10
C LYS A 410 -20.16 -23.05 19.92
N ARG A 411 -19.65 -23.61 21.03
CA ARG A 411 -18.63 -22.95 21.86
C ARG A 411 -17.27 -22.98 21.17
N GLU A 412 -16.99 -24.12 20.57
CA GLU A 412 -15.86 -24.37 19.68
C GLU A 412 -15.79 -23.32 18.55
N ASP A 413 -16.88 -23.14 17.80
CA ASP A 413 -16.97 -22.12 16.75
C ASP A 413 -16.77 -20.69 17.29
N ALA A 414 -17.33 -20.38 18.47
CA ALA A 414 -17.20 -19.07 19.09
C ALA A 414 -15.75 -18.75 19.50
N ILE A 415 -15.02 -19.74 20.03
CA ILE A 415 -13.61 -19.58 20.39
C ILE A 415 -12.73 -19.50 19.15
N ASP A 416 -13.03 -20.25 18.10
CA ASP A 416 -12.36 -20.10 16.81
C ASP A 416 -12.56 -18.68 16.25
N TRP A 417 -13.78 -18.15 16.27
CA TRP A 417 -14.06 -16.78 15.82
C TRP A 417 -13.36 -15.73 16.67
N PHE A 418 -13.31 -15.93 17.99
CA PHE A 418 -12.63 -15.01 18.90
C PHE A 418 -11.11 -15.05 18.69
N THR A 419 -10.54 -16.25 18.52
CA THR A 419 -9.12 -16.44 18.20
C THR A 419 -8.75 -15.78 16.87
N ASP A 420 -9.56 -16.00 15.84
CA ASP A 420 -9.39 -15.35 14.52
C ASP A 420 -9.49 -13.82 14.65
N CYS A 421 -10.40 -13.30 15.48
CA CYS A 421 -10.49 -11.87 15.75
C CYS A 421 -9.21 -11.32 16.39
N LEU A 422 -8.73 -11.94 17.47
CA LEU A 422 -7.52 -11.51 18.18
C LEU A 422 -6.27 -11.59 17.29
N ASN A 423 -6.12 -12.66 16.50
CA ASN A 423 -4.99 -12.81 15.58
C ASN A 423 -4.99 -11.76 14.45
N ASN A 424 -6.18 -11.30 14.02
CA ASN A 424 -6.29 -10.30 12.96
C ASN A 424 -6.24 -8.84 13.46
N TYR A 425 -6.75 -8.58 14.67
CA TYR A 425 -7.03 -7.22 15.15
C TYR A 425 -6.38 -6.89 16.50
N GLY A 426 -6.05 -7.89 17.33
CA GLY A 426 -5.53 -7.68 18.69
C GLY A 426 -4.24 -6.85 18.72
N HIS A 427 -3.46 -6.86 17.64
CA HIS A 427 -2.23 -6.08 17.55
C HIS A 427 -2.47 -4.55 17.48
N GLN A 428 -3.68 -4.08 17.18
CA GLN A 428 -3.93 -2.66 16.88
C GLN A 428 -3.80 -1.77 18.11
N GLY A 429 -4.01 -2.33 19.31
CA GLY A 429 -3.89 -1.63 20.59
C GLY A 429 -2.54 -1.80 21.30
N LEU A 430 -1.54 -2.38 20.64
CA LEU A 430 -0.25 -2.67 21.27
C LEU A 430 0.61 -1.43 21.47
N SER A 431 1.40 -1.41 22.55
CA SER A 431 2.46 -0.42 22.73
C SER A 431 3.57 -0.61 21.67
N PRO A 432 4.45 0.39 21.46
CA PRO A 432 5.60 0.23 20.55
C PRO A 432 6.52 -0.95 20.92
N GLU A 433 6.70 -1.21 22.22
CA GLU A 433 7.53 -2.31 22.73
C GLU A 433 6.89 -3.68 22.46
N GLU A 434 5.57 -3.77 22.64
CA GLU A 434 4.77 -4.96 22.36
C GLU A 434 4.68 -5.22 20.84
N THR A 435 4.58 -4.17 20.04
CA THR A 435 4.59 -4.25 18.58
C THR A 435 5.93 -4.82 18.10
N ALA A 436 7.05 -4.32 18.63
CA ALA A 436 8.38 -4.85 18.29
C ALA A 436 8.55 -6.31 18.73
N LEU A 437 8.00 -6.69 19.89
CA LEU A 437 7.96 -8.09 20.33
C LEU A 437 7.16 -8.95 19.36
N PHE A 438 5.97 -8.49 18.96
CA PHE A 438 5.09 -9.25 18.08
C PHE A 438 5.69 -9.41 16.69
N ASP A 439 6.15 -8.31 16.07
CA ASP A 439 6.76 -8.33 14.74
C ASP A 439 8.01 -9.24 14.72
N ARG A 440 8.81 -9.28 15.80
CA ARG A 440 9.96 -10.19 15.95
C ARG A 440 9.57 -11.67 15.77
N TYR A 441 8.40 -12.10 16.23
CA TYR A 441 7.97 -13.51 16.12
C TYR A 441 7.02 -13.76 14.96
N TYR A 442 6.24 -12.77 14.53
CA TYR A 442 5.29 -12.90 13.44
C TYR A 442 5.99 -13.09 12.09
N ASP A 443 7.12 -12.43 11.87
CA ASP A 443 7.84 -12.51 10.59
C ASP A 443 8.81 -13.71 10.51
N LEU A 444 8.93 -14.51 11.58
CA LEU A 444 9.77 -15.72 11.55
C LEU A 444 9.13 -16.84 10.72
N GLU A 445 9.99 -17.70 10.19
CA GLU A 445 9.58 -18.89 9.44
C GLU A 445 9.47 -20.13 10.35
N GLY A 446 8.75 -21.14 9.85
CA GLY A 446 8.59 -22.42 10.54
C GLY A 446 7.94 -22.27 11.92
N ASP A 447 8.25 -23.19 12.83
CA ASP A 447 7.64 -23.26 14.17
C ASP A 447 7.98 -22.05 15.08
N SER A 448 8.92 -21.22 14.64
CA SER A 448 9.27 -19.95 15.29
C SER A 448 8.24 -18.85 15.03
N HIS A 449 7.44 -18.96 13.96
CA HIS A 449 6.30 -18.08 13.71
C HIS A 449 5.31 -18.14 14.87
N LYS A 450 4.90 -16.99 15.41
CA LYS A 450 3.85 -16.90 16.43
C LYS A 450 2.74 -15.93 16.03
N GLU A 451 1.49 -16.38 16.18
CA GLU A 451 0.31 -15.50 16.07
C GLU A 451 0.08 -14.71 17.37
N PHE A 452 -0.81 -13.71 17.34
CA PHE A 452 -1.06 -12.82 18.49
C PHE A 452 -1.41 -13.61 19.76
N CYS A 453 -2.33 -14.58 19.65
CA CYS A 453 -2.75 -15.41 20.78
C CYS A 453 -1.64 -16.30 21.35
N GLN A 454 -0.53 -16.48 20.62
CA GLN A 454 0.64 -17.25 21.06
C GLN A 454 1.71 -16.40 21.73
N VAL A 455 1.65 -15.08 21.54
CA VAL A 455 2.63 -14.13 22.09
C VAL A 455 2.10 -13.47 23.36
N PHE A 456 0.83 -13.08 23.38
CA PHE A 456 0.25 -12.28 24.45
C PHE A 456 -0.60 -13.08 25.43
N GLY A 457 -0.80 -12.51 26.63
CA GLY A 457 -1.51 -13.09 27.75
C GLY A 457 -2.96 -12.62 27.86
N PRO A 458 -3.70 -13.11 28.87
CA PRO A 458 -5.12 -12.81 29.06
C PRO A 458 -5.42 -11.33 29.33
N ASP A 459 -4.43 -10.53 29.74
CA ASP A 459 -4.54 -9.08 29.89
C ASP A 459 -4.97 -8.38 28.59
N LYS A 460 -4.62 -8.95 27.43
CA LYS A 460 -5.01 -8.43 26.12
C LYS A 460 -6.40 -8.87 25.67
N ILE A 461 -7.03 -9.83 26.34
CA ILE A 461 -8.38 -10.30 26.00
C ILE A 461 -9.39 -9.18 26.28
N ILE A 462 -9.40 -8.65 27.50
CA ILE A 462 -10.45 -7.71 27.98
C ILE A 462 -10.53 -6.47 27.10
N GLY A 463 -9.37 -5.90 26.73
CA GLY A 463 -9.31 -4.73 25.84
C GLY A 463 -9.87 -4.99 24.44
N SER A 464 -9.83 -6.23 23.96
CA SER A 464 -10.35 -6.65 22.66
C SER A 464 -11.77 -7.21 22.70
N VAL A 465 -12.37 -7.44 23.87
CA VAL A 465 -13.74 -7.96 23.98
C VAL A 465 -14.76 -6.96 23.43
N SER A 466 -14.60 -5.65 23.66
CA SER A 466 -15.53 -4.65 23.14
C SER A 466 -15.49 -4.56 21.61
N GLU A 467 -14.29 -4.64 21.03
CA GLU A 467 -14.09 -4.74 19.59
C GLU A 467 -14.68 -6.04 19.04
N PHE A 468 -14.51 -7.15 19.76
CA PHE A 468 -15.09 -8.41 19.38
C PHE A 468 -16.62 -8.41 19.42
N VAL A 469 -17.24 -7.97 20.51
CA VAL A 469 -18.71 -8.00 20.65
C VAL A 469 -19.38 -6.90 19.84
N GLY A 470 -18.85 -5.67 19.92
CA GLY A 470 -19.47 -4.49 19.33
C GLY A 470 -19.20 -4.32 17.83
N TYR A 471 -18.04 -4.75 17.33
CA TYR A 471 -17.69 -4.61 15.92
C TYR A 471 -17.62 -5.96 15.22
N TYR A 472 -16.85 -6.92 15.74
CA TYR A 472 -16.61 -8.18 15.04
C TYR A 472 -17.84 -9.10 15.05
N LEU A 473 -18.54 -9.32 16.17
CA LEU A 473 -19.69 -10.21 16.22
C LEU A 473 -20.86 -9.60 15.45
N ILE A 474 -21.19 -8.33 15.71
CA ILE A 474 -22.30 -7.66 15.04
C ILE A 474 -22.05 -7.52 13.55
N ARG A 475 -20.91 -6.94 13.15
CA ARG A 475 -20.64 -6.61 11.74
C ARG A 475 -19.98 -7.74 10.97
N LYS A 476 -19.25 -8.61 11.67
CA LYS A 476 -18.37 -9.64 11.08
C LYS A 476 -18.72 -11.09 11.53
N VAL A 477 -19.86 -11.34 12.19
CA VAL A 477 -20.36 -12.71 12.41
C VAL A 477 -21.86 -12.81 12.13
N MET A 478 -22.67 -11.91 12.72
CA MET A 478 -24.13 -11.96 12.71
C MET A 478 -24.80 -11.33 11.46
N GLY A 479 -24.08 -10.54 10.65
CA GLY A 479 -24.63 -9.81 9.51
C GLY A 479 -25.10 -8.39 9.88
N SER A 480 -25.19 -7.48 8.91
CA SER A 480 -25.58 -6.08 9.19
C SER A 480 -26.98 -5.98 9.82
N PRO A 481 -27.29 -4.92 10.59
CA PRO A 481 -28.64 -4.69 11.13
C PRO A 481 -29.75 -4.74 10.08
N THR A 482 -29.42 -4.45 8.81
CA THR A 482 -30.30 -4.56 7.64
C THR A 482 -30.81 -5.98 7.41
N SER A 483 -30.05 -7.01 7.80
CA SER A 483 -30.47 -8.42 7.74
C SER A 483 -31.31 -8.87 8.94
N LEU A 484 -31.40 -8.04 10.00
CA LEU A 484 -32.20 -8.29 11.20
C LEU A 484 -33.54 -7.52 11.21
N GLY A 485 -33.89 -6.83 10.12
CA GLY A 485 -35.18 -6.16 9.97
C GLY A 485 -35.42 -4.99 10.93
N VAL A 486 -34.38 -4.47 11.59
CA VAL A 486 -34.51 -3.29 12.46
C VAL A 486 -34.33 -2.05 11.60
N ALA A 487 -35.47 -1.49 11.14
CA ALA A 487 -35.52 -0.15 10.57
C ALA A 487 -35.11 0.87 11.65
N ALA A 488 -34.33 1.88 11.22
CA ALA A 488 -33.97 3.03 12.05
C ALA A 488 -35.15 3.99 12.23
#